data_AF-A0A2N9BIL5-F1
#
_entry.id   AF-A0A2N9BIL5-F1
#
_cell.length_a   1.000
_cell.length_b   1.000
_cell.length_c   1.000
_cell.angle_alpha   90.00
_cell.angle_beta   90.00
_cell.angle_gamma   90.00
#
_symmetry.space_group_name_H-M   'P 1'
#
loop_
_entity.id
_entity.type
_entity.pdbx_description
1 polymer ?
#
loop_
_entity_poly.entity_id
_entity_poly.type
_entity_poly.pdbx_seq_one_letter_code
_entity_poly.pdbx_strand_id
1 'polypeptide(L)'
;MRVRERIIASAAGSAAIRCGPRPVLPWAHAREVFPRRAAEAGSRPGCDVARAPRRDSGGRPVDVRHLSTAVGGPAPAGDDITFSFDAHLAAKDKADPMKATGTFEWSHYVDGEGAWAKAKVDCLVTGGKVAVVSGVVTATDLPGAKGTRVGITVHDLGRHDRLGYSWATTEDLGPKDLPKCVGSAPFEKVKKGTGDFSVIPWQPDF
;
A
#
# COMPACT_ATOMS: atom_id res chain seq x y z
N MET A 1 0.17 -0.64 -51.98
CA MET A 1 1.27 0.28 -51.68
C MET A 1 2.23 -0.44 -50.74
N ARG A 2 3.37 -0.89 -51.25
CA ARG A 2 4.47 -1.50 -50.48
C ARG A 2 5.55 -0.44 -50.33
N VAL A 3 6.14 -0.31 -49.14
CA VAL A 3 7.41 0.38 -48.97
C VAL A 3 8.38 -0.60 -48.30
N ARG A 4 9.55 -0.73 -48.94
CA ARG A 4 10.65 -1.63 -48.61
C ARG A 4 11.69 -0.92 -47.72
N GLU A 5 12.44 -1.76 -47.03
CA GLU A 5 13.72 -1.63 -46.30
C GLU A 5 14.68 -0.49 -46.67
N ARG A 6 15.50 -0.07 -45.67
CA ARG A 6 16.97 -0.24 -45.71
C ARG A 6 17.63 -0.17 -44.32
N ILE A 7 18.66 -1.03 -44.20
CA ILE A 7 19.59 -1.33 -43.10
C ILE A 7 20.78 -0.34 -43.12
N ILE A 8 21.48 -0.13 -41.99
CA ILE A 8 22.97 -0.17 -41.82
C ILE A 8 23.38 -0.31 -40.32
N ALA A 9 24.30 -1.28 -40.12
CA ALA A 9 25.21 -1.75 -39.05
C ALA A 9 25.97 -0.71 -38.17
N SER A 10 26.73 -0.99 -37.07
CA SER A 10 27.10 -2.15 -36.22
C SER A 10 28.05 -1.65 -35.07
N ALA A 11 28.46 -2.59 -34.18
CA ALA A 11 29.56 -2.60 -33.17
C ALA A 11 29.17 -2.18 -31.72
N ALA A 12 29.58 -2.85 -30.64
CA ALA A 12 30.31 -4.10 -30.37
C ALA A 12 30.14 -4.44 -28.87
N GLY A 13 30.35 -5.70 -28.47
CA GLY A 13 30.66 -6.04 -27.07
C GLY A 13 29.85 -7.19 -26.48
N SER A 14 30.20 -8.43 -26.83
CA SER A 14 29.81 -9.62 -26.07
C SER A 14 30.56 -9.65 -24.74
N ALA A 15 29.83 -9.69 -23.63
CA ALA A 15 30.36 -10.17 -22.34
C ALA A 15 29.46 -11.30 -21.84
N ALA A 16 29.91 -12.53 -22.04
CA ALA A 16 29.28 -13.72 -21.49
C ALA A 16 29.56 -13.80 -19.98
N ILE A 17 28.51 -13.68 -19.16
CA ILE A 17 28.60 -13.96 -17.72
C ILE A 17 28.50 -15.47 -17.54
N ARG A 18 29.64 -16.09 -17.21
CA ARG A 18 29.72 -17.49 -16.77
C ARG A 18 29.12 -17.61 -15.37
N CYS A 19 28.07 -18.42 -15.21
CA CYS A 19 27.62 -18.88 -13.90
C CYS A 19 28.61 -19.93 -13.38
N GLY A 20 29.38 -19.57 -12.35
CA GLY A 20 30.10 -20.52 -11.49
C GLY A 20 29.41 -20.64 -10.13
N PRO A 21 29.55 -21.78 -9.43
CA PRO A 21 28.87 -21.98 -8.15
C PRO A 21 29.47 -21.11 -7.04
N ARG A 22 28.61 -20.55 -6.19
CA ARG A 22 29.00 -19.83 -4.98
C ARG A 22 29.56 -20.80 -3.93
N PRO A 23 30.65 -20.46 -3.22
CA PRO A 23 31.12 -21.27 -2.10
C PRO A 23 30.15 -21.15 -0.91
N VAL A 24 29.84 -22.30 -0.32
CA VAL A 24 29.06 -22.47 0.91
C VAL A 24 30.02 -22.26 2.08
N LEU A 25 29.76 -21.28 2.95
CA LEU A 25 30.49 -21.13 4.21
C LEU A 25 29.78 -21.94 5.31
N PRO A 26 30.50 -22.80 6.06
CA PRO A 26 29.90 -23.64 7.10
C PRO A 26 29.63 -22.85 8.39
N TRP A 27 28.46 -23.12 8.99
CA TRP A 27 28.08 -22.70 10.34
C TRP A 27 28.61 -23.70 11.38
N ALA A 28 29.66 -23.31 12.11
CA ALA A 28 30.05 -23.82 13.43
C ALA A 28 31.22 -22.93 13.90
N HIS A 29 31.39 -22.40 15.11
CA HIS A 29 30.91 -22.65 16.46
C HIS A 29 31.05 -21.33 17.24
N ALA A 30 30.17 -21.05 18.22
CA ALA A 30 30.54 -20.27 19.41
C ALA A 30 29.49 -20.50 20.51
N ARG A 31 29.75 -21.48 21.37
CA ARG A 31 29.13 -21.57 22.70
C ARG A 31 29.97 -20.76 23.69
N GLU A 32 29.25 -20.03 24.54
CA GLU A 32 29.56 -19.67 25.94
C GLU A 32 30.82 -18.85 26.23
N VAL A 33 30.64 -17.58 26.64
CA VAL A 33 31.03 -17.04 27.97
C VAL A 33 30.20 -15.75 28.22
N PHE A 34 29.29 -15.77 29.20
CA PHE A 34 28.66 -14.55 29.76
C PHE A 34 28.96 -14.48 31.27
N PRO A 35 29.65 -13.45 31.78
CA PRO A 35 29.56 -13.10 33.19
C PRO A 35 28.33 -12.23 33.42
N ARG A 36 27.45 -12.68 34.32
CA ARG A 36 26.37 -11.87 34.88
C ARG A 36 26.97 -10.78 35.77
N ARG A 37 26.73 -9.52 35.46
CA ARG A 37 26.81 -8.42 36.43
C ARG A 37 25.43 -7.77 36.55
N ALA A 38 24.91 -7.79 37.78
CA ALA A 38 23.73 -7.04 38.18
C ALA A 38 24.00 -5.54 38.01
N ALA A 39 23.08 -4.82 37.36
CA ALA A 39 23.07 -3.37 37.32
C ALA A 39 21.95 -2.88 38.25
N GLU A 40 22.34 -2.03 39.19
CA GLU A 40 21.51 -1.36 40.18
C GLU A 40 20.44 -0.46 39.54
N ALA A 41 19.29 -0.39 40.20
CA ALA A 41 18.18 0.48 39.86
C ALA A 41 18.50 1.95 40.24
N GLY A 42 18.92 2.73 39.25
CA GLY A 42 19.04 4.19 39.35
C GLY A 42 17.80 4.88 38.78
N SER A 43 17.00 5.48 39.66
CA SER A 43 15.85 6.34 39.33
C SER A 43 16.26 7.52 38.43
N ARG A 44 15.63 7.65 37.25
CA ARG A 44 15.75 8.84 36.38
C ARG A 44 14.42 9.62 36.41
N PRO A 45 14.46 10.97 36.46
CA PRO A 45 13.26 11.78 36.51
C PRO A 45 12.47 11.66 35.20
N GLY A 46 11.14 11.66 35.33
CA GLY A 46 10.19 11.37 34.27
C GLY A 46 10.31 12.30 33.08
N CYS A 47 10.21 11.73 31.88
CA CYS A 47 9.87 12.49 30.69
C CYS A 47 8.38 12.84 30.78
N ASP A 48 8.09 14.05 31.25
CA ASP A 48 6.81 14.70 31.02
C ASP A 48 6.57 14.79 29.51
N VAL A 49 5.70 13.91 29.00
CA VAL A 49 5.22 13.99 27.63
C VAL A 49 4.23 15.16 27.59
N ALA A 50 4.74 16.35 27.26
CA ALA A 50 3.90 17.52 27.05
C ALA A 50 2.81 17.18 26.03
N ARG A 51 1.56 17.11 26.50
CA ARG A 51 0.39 16.88 25.65
C ARG A 51 0.19 18.13 24.79
N ALA A 52 0.54 18.03 23.51
CA ALA A 52 0.22 19.07 22.54
C ALA A 52 -1.30 19.39 22.61
N PRO A 53 -1.71 20.66 22.49
CA PRO A 53 -3.11 21.03 22.55
C PRO A 53 -3.87 20.28 21.46
N ARG A 54 -4.88 19.49 21.87
CA ARG A 54 -5.86 18.91 20.94
C ARG A 54 -6.56 20.08 20.27
N ARG A 55 -6.34 20.27 18.97
CA ARG A 55 -7.27 21.05 18.15
C ARG A 55 -8.61 20.35 18.23
N ASP A 56 -9.60 21.04 18.78
CA ASP A 56 -10.99 20.62 18.70
C ASP A 56 -11.34 20.41 17.22
N SER A 57 -11.63 19.15 16.88
CA SER A 57 -11.98 18.72 15.53
C SER A 57 -13.41 18.20 15.55
N GLY A 58 -14.30 18.96 16.18
CA GLY A 58 -15.74 18.74 16.18
C GLY A 58 -16.25 18.21 14.84
N GLY A 59 -16.63 16.93 14.82
CA GLY A 59 -17.44 16.30 13.78
C GLY A 59 -16.89 16.32 12.35
N ARG A 60 -15.58 16.41 12.12
CA ARG A 60 -15.07 16.37 10.74
C ARG A 60 -15.24 14.96 10.14
N PRO A 61 -15.76 14.83 8.89
CA PRO A 61 -15.80 13.54 8.19
C PRO A 61 -14.42 12.88 8.13
N VAL A 62 -14.37 11.56 8.24
CA VAL A 62 -13.15 10.81 7.89
C VAL A 62 -13.18 10.61 6.38
N ASP A 63 -12.05 10.88 5.75
CA ASP A 63 -11.98 10.99 4.31
C ASP A 63 -10.62 10.48 3.84
N VAL A 64 -10.64 9.76 2.72
CA VAL A 64 -9.48 9.48 1.90
C VAL A 64 -9.85 9.93 0.49
N ARG A 65 -9.40 11.14 0.14
CA ARG A 65 -9.52 11.68 -1.22
C ARG A 65 -8.18 11.56 -1.90
N HIS A 66 -8.17 10.95 -3.09
CA HIS A 66 -7.17 11.26 -4.10
C HIS A 66 -7.63 10.85 -5.50
N LEU A 67 -7.31 11.71 -6.47
CA LEU A 67 -7.51 11.54 -7.90
C LEU A 67 -6.23 10.93 -8.50
N SER A 68 -6.18 9.60 -8.56
CA SER A 68 -5.22 8.80 -9.36
C SER A 68 -3.74 8.85 -8.94
N THR A 69 -3.22 7.72 -8.46
CA THR A 69 -1.82 7.54 -8.06
C THR A 69 -1.15 6.47 -8.88
N ALA A 70 -0.02 6.78 -9.53
CA ALA A 70 0.83 5.77 -10.15
C ALA A 70 1.75 5.14 -9.09
N VAL A 71 1.82 3.81 -8.98
CA VAL A 71 2.79 3.12 -8.11
C VAL A 71 4.06 2.83 -8.91
N GLY A 72 5.24 3.08 -8.32
CA GLY A 72 6.51 2.94 -9.05
C GLY A 72 7.72 2.79 -8.12
N GLY A 73 8.14 1.53 -7.91
CA GLY A 73 9.55 1.20 -7.71
C GLY A 73 10.30 1.17 -9.06
N PRO A 74 11.52 0.63 -9.16
CA PRO A 74 12.11 0.28 -10.45
C PRO A 74 11.34 -0.91 -11.04
N ALA A 75 10.08 -0.69 -11.39
CA ALA A 75 9.33 -1.60 -12.22
C ALA A 75 10.05 -1.66 -13.57
N PRO A 76 10.08 -2.84 -14.24
CA PRO A 76 10.51 -2.91 -15.63
C PRO A 76 9.78 -1.80 -16.41
N ALA A 77 10.48 -1.17 -17.36
CA ALA A 77 9.83 -0.20 -18.25
C ALA A 77 8.56 -0.85 -18.84
N GLY A 78 7.37 -0.28 -18.57
CA GLY A 78 6.10 -0.80 -19.06
C GLY A 78 4.98 -0.94 -18.01
N ASP A 79 5.30 -0.92 -16.71
CA ASP A 79 4.34 -1.08 -15.61
C ASP A 79 3.60 0.25 -15.30
N ASP A 80 2.28 0.27 -15.47
CA ASP A 80 1.38 1.37 -15.12
C ASP A 80 0.29 0.87 -14.15
N ILE A 81 0.55 1.10 -12.86
CA ILE A 81 -0.37 0.75 -11.78
C ILE A 81 -1.00 2.02 -11.25
N THR A 82 -2.32 2.17 -11.38
CA THR A 82 -3.04 3.32 -10.83
C THR A 82 -3.97 2.95 -9.69
N PHE A 83 -4.10 3.84 -8.69
CA PHE A 83 -5.10 3.74 -7.63
C PHE A 83 -5.83 5.07 -7.42
N SER A 84 -7.14 5.03 -7.26
CA SER A 84 -7.99 6.20 -7.00
C SER A 84 -8.95 5.93 -5.86
N PHE A 85 -9.16 6.92 -5.00
CA PHE A 85 -9.99 6.78 -3.81
C PHE A 85 -10.98 7.93 -3.69
N ASP A 86 -12.23 7.54 -3.53
CA ASP A 86 -13.35 8.40 -3.13
C ASP A 86 -14.03 7.69 -1.95
N ALA A 87 -13.39 7.67 -0.78
CA ALA A 87 -13.87 6.91 0.37
C ALA A 87 -14.16 7.85 1.55
N HIS A 88 -15.40 7.80 2.05
CA HIS A 88 -15.92 8.76 3.01
C HIS A 88 -16.65 8.07 4.15
N LEU A 89 -16.42 8.54 5.38
CA LEU A 89 -17.28 8.28 6.52
C LEU A 89 -17.93 9.59 6.96
N ALA A 90 -19.26 9.65 6.85
CA ALA A 90 -20.01 10.84 7.23
C ALA A 90 -19.85 11.11 8.74
N ALA A 91 -19.85 12.40 9.12
CA ALA A 91 -19.70 12.82 10.51
C ALA A 91 -20.71 12.17 11.47
N LYS A 92 -21.96 11.96 11.01
CA LYS A 92 -23.02 11.29 11.77
C LYS A 92 -22.72 9.81 12.05
N ASP A 93 -21.90 9.18 11.21
CA ASP A 93 -21.56 7.76 11.26
C ASP A 93 -20.15 7.54 11.84
N LYS A 94 -19.53 8.58 12.43
CA LYS A 94 -18.16 8.54 12.97
C LYS A 94 -17.92 7.51 14.08
N ALA A 95 -18.91 6.80 14.58
CA ALA A 95 -18.73 5.71 15.54
C ALA A 95 -18.72 4.32 14.87
N ASP A 96 -19.08 4.23 13.59
CA ASP A 96 -19.23 2.97 12.86
C ASP A 96 -18.49 3.02 11.52
N PRO A 97 -17.23 2.54 11.44
CA PRO A 97 -16.45 2.55 10.20
C PRO A 97 -17.08 1.70 9.09
N MET A 98 -18.03 0.81 9.43
CA MET A 98 -18.75 -0.02 8.46
C MET A 98 -19.83 0.74 7.68
N LYS A 99 -20.12 1.99 8.05
CA LYS A 99 -21.03 2.90 7.34
C LYS A 99 -20.33 3.75 6.28
N ALA A 100 -19.04 3.52 6.05
CA ALA A 100 -18.30 4.22 5.01
C ALA A 100 -18.93 4.01 3.63
N THR A 101 -18.77 5.01 2.76
CA THR A 101 -19.38 5.08 1.44
C THR A 101 -18.36 5.50 0.39
N GLY A 102 -18.78 5.43 -0.87
CA GLY A 102 -17.98 5.80 -2.03
C GLY A 102 -17.34 4.60 -2.73
N THR A 103 -16.26 4.84 -3.46
CA THR A 103 -15.59 3.83 -4.29
C THR A 103 -14.08 3.97 -4.25
N PHE A 104 -13.39 2.88 -4.57
CA PHE A 104 -12.00 2.95 -4.99
C PHE A 104 -11.79 2.13 -6.25
N GLU A 105 -10.81 2.57 -7.04
CA GLU A 105 -10.51 2.03 -8.35
C GLU A 105 -9.02 1.73 -8.44
N TRP A 106 -8.67 0.70 -9.17
CA TRP A 106 -7.30 0.43 -9.54
C TRP A 106 -7.18 -0.12 -10.94
N SER A 107 -6.03 0.09 -11.55
CA SER A 107 -5.62 -0.54 -12.79
C SER A 107 -4.18 -1.04 -12.67
N HIS A 108 -3.87 -2.11 -13.38
CA HIS A 108 -2.50 -2.58 -13.55
C HIS A 108 -2.35 -3.00 -15.00
N TYR A 109 -1.52 -2.29 -15.74
CA TYR A 109 -1.16 -2.60 -17.12
C TYR A 109 0.35 -2.75 -17.25
N VAL A 110 0.79 -3.80 -17.94
CA VAL A 110 2.18 -4.02 -18.34
C VAL A 110 2.21 -4.06 -19.85
N ASP A 111 2.91 -3.12 -20.48
CA ASP A 111 3.02 -3.03 -21.95
C ASP A 111 1.65 -3.00 -22.67
N GLY A 112 0.63 -2.45 -22.01
CA GLY A 112 -0.74 -2.34 -22.53
C GLY A 112 -1.63 -3.55 -22.24
N GLU A 113 -1.11 -4.63 -21.69
CA GLU A 113 -1.87 -5.78 -21.22
C GLU A 113 -2.16 -5.65 -19.72
N GLY A 114 -3.41 -5.83 -19.31
CA GLY A 114 -3.78 -5.60 -17.93
C GLY A 114 -5.27 -5.60 -17.70
N ALA A 115 -5.65 -5.15 -16.51
CA ALA A 115 -7.04 -5.06 -16.11
C ALA A 115 -7.28 -3.87 -15.17
N TRP A 116 -8.55 -3.51 -15.02
CA TRP A 116 -9.02 -2.55 -14.03
C TRP A 116 -10.14 -3.12 -13.18
N ALA A 117 -10.33 -2.54 -12.00
CA ALA A 117 -11.47 -2.85 -11.16
C ALA A 117 -11.91 -1.63 -10.34
N LYS A 118 -13.21 -1.60 -10.03
CA LYS A 118 -13.88 -0.63 -9.17
C LYS A 118 -14.62 -1.36 -8.06
N ALA A 119 -14.28 -1.03 -6.83
CA ALA A 119 -14.95 -1.55 -5.65
C ALA A 119 -15.81 -0.50 -4.98
N LYS A 120 -16.97 -0.93 -4.48
CA LYS A 120 -17.83 -0.13 -3.60
C LYS A 120 -17.33 -0.27 -2.18
N VAL A 121 -17.04 0.85 -1.53
CA VAL A 121 -16.57 0.90 -0.14
C VAL A 121 -17.60 0.29 0.80
N ASP A 122 -17.13 -0.55 1.71
CA ASP A 122 -17.95 -1.16 2.76
C ASP A 122 -17.33 -1.08 4.18
N CYS A 123 -16.11 -0.54 4.28
CA CYS A 123 -15.49 -0.04 5.50
C CYS A 123 -14.39 0.99 5.21
N LEU A 124 -14.26 1.99 6.09
CA LEU A 124 -13.11 2.89 6.18
C LEU A 124 -12.71 3.07 7.64
N VAL A 125 -11.47 2.67 7.98
CA VAL A 125 -10.89 2.89 9.31
C VAL A 125 -9.56 3.64 9.15
N THR A 126 -9.30 4.61 10.02
CA THR A 126 -8.03 5.33 10.02
C THR A 126 -7.41 5.36 11.42
N GLY A 127 -6.08 5.36 11.46
CA GLY A 127 -5.28 5.40 12.67
C GLY A 127 -4.01 6.22 12.42
N GLY A 128 -3.92 7.39 13.06
CA GLY A 128 -2.86 8.35 12.75
C GLY A 128 -2.89 8.77 11.28
N LYS A 129 -1.83 8.44 10.55
CA LYS A 129 -1.66 8.73 9.11
C LYS A 129 -1.91 7.52 8.20
N VAL A 130 -2.44 6.44 8.75
CA VAL A 130 -2.76 5.22 7.99
C VAL A 130 -4.27 5.09 7.86
N ALA A 131 -4.74 4.72 6.67
CA ALA A 131 -6.11 4.35 6.40
C ALA A 131 -6.17 2.92 5.86
N VAL A 132 -7.19 2.16 6.24
CA VAL A 132 -7.58 0.93 5.57
C VAL A 132 -8.98 1.12 5.01
N VAL A 133 -9.10 0.95 3.70
CA VAL A 133 -10.37 0.92 2.98
C VAL A 133 -10.63 -0.50 2.50
N SER A 134 -11.84 -1.01 2.71
CA SER A 134 -12.27 -2.27 2.09
C SER A 134 -13.54 -2.05 1.28
N GLY A 135 -13.76 -2.94 0.31
CA GLY A 135 -14.94 -2.87 -0.53
C GLY A 135 -15.09 -4.09 -1.43
N VAL A 136 -16.27 -4.21 -2.04
CA VAL A 136 -16.62 -5.30 -2.94
C VAL A 136 -16.52 -4.82 -4.38
N VAL A 137 -15.82 -5.58 -5.23
CA VAL A 137 -15.70 -5.27 -6.66
C VAL A 137 -17.06 -5.30 -7.34
N THR A 138 -17.42 -4.19 -7.97
CA THR A 138 -18.71 -3.99 -8.65
C THR A 138 -18.59 -3.90 -10.16
N ALA A 139 -17.43 -3.47 -10.67
CA ALA A 139 -17.14 -3.38 -12.10
C ALA A 139 -15.65 -3.67 -12.34
N THR A 140 -15.34 -4.40 -13.40
CA THR A 140 -13.99 -4.86 -13.75
C THR A 140 -14.03 -5.55 -15.11
N ASP A 141 -12.92 -5.55 -15.84
CA ASP A 141 -12.68 -6.41 -17.00
C ASP A 141 -11.86 -7.66 -16.68
N LEU A 142 -11.41 -7.83 -15.43
CA LEU A 142 -10.76 -9.05 -14.95
C LEU A 142 -11.81 -10.17 -14.73
N PRO A 143 -11.75 -11.29 -15.47
CA PRO A 143 -12.70 -12.38 -15.29
C PRO A 143 -12.70 -12.93 -13.86
N GLY A 144 -13.89 -13.13 -13.29
CA GLY A 144 -14.06 -13.73 -11.95
C GLY A 144 -13.83 -12.77 -10.76
N ALA A 145 -13.38 -11.54 -10.99
CA ALA A 145 -13.10 -10.58 -9.91
C ALA A 145 -14.35 -9.90 -9.33
N LYS A 146 -15.45 -9.80 -10.10
CA LYS A 146 -16.69 -9.16 -9.63
C LYS A 146 -17.29 -9.90 -8.43
N GLY A 147 -17.64 -9.15 -7.39
CA GLY A 147 -18.16 -9.68 -6.14
C GLY A 147 -17.11 -10.07 -5.10
N THR A 148 -15.82 -10.05 -5.46
CA THR A 148 -14.73 -10.27 -4.52
C THR A 148 -14.56 -9.05 -3.61
N ARG A 149 -14.39 -9.28 -2.30
CA ARG A 149 -14.00 -8.21 -1.37
C ARG A 149 -12.47 -8.07 -1.39
N VAL A 150 -12.02 -6.83 -1.47
CA VAL A 150 -10.61 -6.48 -1.36
C VAL A 150 -10.41 -5.34 -0.39
N GLY A 151 -9.18 -5.14 0.07
CA GLY A 151 -8.85 -3.99 0.91
C GLY A 151 -7.47 -3.42 0.61
N ILE A 152 -7.35 -2.11 0.82
CA ILE A 152 -6.16 -1.33 0.52
C ILE A 152 -5.80 -0.51 1.77
N THR A 153 -4.52 -0.53 2.12
CA THR A 153 -3.93 0.31 3.14
C THR A 153 -3.21 1.48 2.49
N VAL A 154 -3.53 2.70 2.92
CA VAL A 154 -2.86 3.94 2.53
C VAL A 154 -2.06 4.45 3.72
N HIS A 155 -0.83 4.89 3.50
CA HIS A 155 -0.03 5.62 4.48
C HIS A 155 0.33 6.99 3.92
N ASP A 156 -0.32 8.03 4.47
CA ASP A 156 -0.11 9.45 4.16
C ASP A 156 1.19 9.93 4.83
N LEU A 157 2.23 10.06 4.01
CA LEU A 157 3.53 10.66 4.32
C LEU A 157 3.73 11.94 3.49
N GLY A 158 2.63 12.56 3.02
CA GLY A 158 2.61 13.67 2.08
C GLY A 158 3.10 13.28 0.69
N ARG A 159 4.32 13.66 0.32
CA ARG A 159 4.85 13.40 -1.04
C ARG A 159 5.56 12.05 -1.19
N HIS A 160 5.40 11.18 -0.20
CA HIS A 160 6.12 9.91 -0.08
C HIS A 160 5.18 8.78 0.33
N ASP A 161 3.92 8.88 -0.10
CA ASP A 161 2.88 7.97 0.32
C ASP A 161 3.19 6.52 -0.05
N ARG A 162 2.55 5.63 0.70
CA ARG A 162 2.69 4.19 0.50
C ARG A 162 1.34 3.52 0.42
N LEU A 163 1.31 2.43 -0.32
CA LEU A 163 0.13 1.61 -0.51
C LEU A 163 0.40 0.15 -0.15
N GLY A 164 -0.64 -0.56 0.26
CA GLY A 164 -0.65 -1.99 0.42
C GLY A 164 -2.02 -2.52 -0.01
N TYR A 165 -2.09 -3.69 -0.59
CA TYR A 165 -3.32 -4.30 -1.04
C TYR A 165 -3.44 -5.74 -0.53
N SER A 166 -4.64 -6.16 -0.17
CA SER A 166 -4.91 -7.44 0.51
C SER A 166 -4.46 -8.67 -0.29
N TRP A 167 -4.30 -8.51 -1.59
CA TRP A 167 -3.94 -9.58 -2.53
C TRP A 167 -2.45 -9.64 -2.89
N ALA A 168 -1.58 -8.88 -2.19
CA ALA A 168 -0.15 -8.81 -2.50
C ALA A 168 0.63 -10.13 -2.39
N THR A 169 0.05 -11.13 -1.72
CA THR A 169 0.70 -12.43 -1.44
C THR A 169 -0.17 -13.61 -1.85
N THR A 170 -1.17 -13.37 -2.72
CA THR A 170 -2.13 -14.37 -3.18
C THR A 170 -2.06 -14.53 -4.70
N GLU A 171 -2.43 -15.70 -5.21
CA GLU A 171 -2.39 -15.99 -6.66
C GLU A 171 -3.52 -15.30 -7.45
N ASP A 172 -4.59 -14.87 -6.77
CA ASP A 172 -5.71 -14.07 -7.29
C ASP A 172 -5.92 -12.80 -6.42
N LEU A 173 -7.08 -12.12 -6.52
CA LEU A 173 -7.51 -11.05 -5.60
C LEU A 173 -7.72 -11.51 -4.13
N GLY A 174 -7.21 -12.68 -3.76
CA GLY A 174 -7.30 -13.26 -2.44
C GLY A 174 -8.63 -13.96 -2.17
N PRO A 175 -8.85 -14.42 -0.93
CA PRO A 175 -10.04 -15.15 -0.57
C PRO A 175 -11.28 -14.25 -0.60
N LYS A 176 -12.42 -14.78 -1.08
CA LYS A 176 -13.67 -14.01 -1.24
C LYS A 176 -14.27 -13.54 0.09
N ASP A 177 -13.92 -14.20 1.19
CA ASP A 177 -14.38 -13.94 2.55
C ASP A 177 -13.43 -13.02 3.34
N LEU A 178 -12.60 -12.22 2.66
CA LEU A 178 -11.81 -11.16 3.32
C LEU A 178 -12.70 -10.38 4.30
N PRO A 179 -12.32 -10.26 5.59
CA PRO A 179 -13.07 -9.46 6.53
C PRO A 179 -13.05 -7.98 6.12
N LYS A 180 -14.09 -7.24 6.51
CA LYS A 180 -14.10 -5.79 6.34
C LYS A 180 -12.96 -5.14 7.12
N CYS A 181 -12.51 -3.98 6.64
CA CYS A 181 -11.45 -3.18 7.26
C CYS A 181 -10.08 -3.89 7.34
N VAL A 182 -9.80 -4.86 6.44
CA VAL A 182 -8.52 -5.58 6.37
C VAL A 182 -7.78 -5.21 5.07
N GLY A 183 -6.48 -4.96 5.19
CA GLY A 183 -5.55 -4.74 4.07
C GLY A 183 -4.15 -5.25 4.45
N SER A 184 -3.19 -5.19 3.52
CA SER A 184 -1.79 -5.55 3.82
C SER A 184 -1.02 -4.40 4.46
N ALA A 185 0.24 -4.64 4.84
CA ALA A 185 1.17 -3.55 5.17
C ALA A 185 1.35 -2.60 3.96
N PRO A 186 1.59 -1.28 4.15
CA PRO A 186 1.81 -0.35 3.06
C PRO A 186 3.26 -0.45 2.54
N PHE A 187 3.50 -1.42 1.65
CA PHE A 187 4.84 -1.73 1.15
C PHE A 187 5.18 -0.99 -0.15
N GLU A 188 4.20 -0.67 -0.99
CA GLU A 188 4.42 0.02 -2.26
C GLU A 188 4.79 1.48 -2.07
N LYS A 189 5.60 2.00 -2.99
CA LYS A 189 5.91 3.44 -3.05
C LYS A 189 5.16 4.07 -4.21
N VAL A 190 4.50 5.20 -3.94
CA VAL A 190 3.90 5.99 -5.00
C VAL A 190 4.98 6.67 -5.84
N LYS A 191 4.72 6.86 -7.13
CA LYS A 191 5.58 7.60 -8.04
C LYS A 191 5.74 9.02 -7.53
N LYS A 192 6.98 9.53 -7.56
CA LYS A 192 7.30 10.89 -7.13
C LYS A 192 6.41 11.91 -7.86
N GLY A 193 5.74 12.77 -7.10
CA GLY A 193 4.83 13.79 -7.64
C GLY A 193 3.40 13.31 -7.89
N THR A 194 3.08 12.07 -7.52
CA THR A 194 1.71 11.52 -7.46
C THR A 194 1.43 11.01 -6.04
N GLY A 195 0.18 10.65 -5.74
CA GLY A 195 -0.18 10.04 -4.47
C GLY A 195 0.04 10.99 -3.30
N ASP A 196 -0.71 12.08 -3.29
CA ASP A 196 -0.81 13.01 -2.16
C ASP A 196 -2.13 12.71 -1.44
N PHE A 197 -2.24 11.51 -0.88
CA PHE A 197 -3.44 11.05 -0.19
C PHE A 197 -3.62 11.86 1.08
N SER A 198 -4.84 12.36 1.29
CA SER A 198 -5.17 12.97 2.58
C SER A 198 -5.86 11.96 3.46
N VAL A 199 -5.20 11.50 4.52
CA VAL A 199 -5.82 10.66 5.56
C VAL A 199 -6.26 11.54 6.72
N ILE A 200 -7.58 11.60 6.94
CA ILE A 200 -8.15 12.26 8.11
C ILE A 200 -8.23 11.25 9.27
N PRO A 201 -7.62 11.54 10.44
CA PRO A 201 -7.67 10.63 11.57
C PRO A 201 -9.10 10.44 12.10
N TRP A 202 -9.46 9.19 12.37
CA TRP A 202 -10.71 8.80 12.98
C TRP A 202 -10.68 9.13 14.47
N GLN A 203 -11.69 9.89 14.93
CA GLN A 203 -11.84 10.31 16.32
C GLN A 203 -13.26 10.02 16.79
N PRO A 204 -13.54 8.78 17.23
CA PRO A 204 -14.82 8.45 17.86
C PRO A 204 -14.97 9.18 19.19
N ASP A 205 -16.20 9.59 19.51
CA ASP A 205 -16.56 10.09 20.85
C ASP A 205 -16.89 8.86 21.71
N PHE A 206 -16.14 8.66 22.79
CA PHE A 206 -16.42 7.62 23.79
C PHE A 206 -16.74 8.29 25.13
#